data_AF-A0A7S4CAU4-F1
#
_entry.id   AF-A0A7S4CAU4-F1
#
_cell.length_a   1.000
_cell.length_b   1.000
_cell.length_c   1.000
_cell.angle_alpha   90.00
_cell.angle_beta   90.00
_cell.angle_gamma   90.00
#
_symmetry.space_group_name_H-M   'P 1'
#
loop_
_entity.id
_entity.type
_entity.pdbx_description
1 polymer ?
#
loop_
_entity_poly.entity_id
_entity_poly.type
_entity_poly.pdbx_seq_one_letter_code
_entity_poly.pdbx_strand_id
1 'polypeptide(L)'
;MAPAPALPGRLGSNKHNTLQTDPRADPRLVAALAPYGFDREAPAPPVTHNSPLEDIHAFVAEAEKNFNGFFSALYDGLPVIDGIKRRTQIIQGPDCQDIPLHIHGPASSKGPVPCILYIHGGGMAMWSCSSAPFTRFRDELAAAG
;
A
#
# COMPACT_ATOMS: atom_id res chain seq x y z
N MET A 1 -24.29 -29.17 26.08
CA MET A 1 -23.56 -27.89 25.87
C MET A 1 -23.17 -27.84 24.40
N ALA A 2 -23.61 -26.83 23.64
CA ALA A 2 -23.20 -26.72 22.24
C ALA A 2 -21.68 -26.47 22.16
N PRO A 3 -20.97 -27.01 21.16
CA PRO A 3 -19.55 -26.72 20.98
C PRO A 3 -19.36 -25.21 20.79
N ALA A 4 -18.29 -24.67 21.39
CA ALA A 4 -17.93 -23.28 21.19
C ALA A 4 -17.71 -22.98 19.70
N PRO A 5 -18.10 -21.80 19.20
CA PRO A 5 -17.92 -21.45 17.81
C PRO A 5 -16.43 -21.45 17.44
N ALA A 6 -16.10 -22.02 16.26
CA ALA A 6 -14.75 -21.99 15.74
C ALA A 6 -14.36 -20.54 15.41
N LEU A 7 -13.36 -20.00 16.11
CA LEU A 7 -12.86 -18.65 15.85
C LEU A 7 -12.02 -18.62 14.57
N PRO A 8 -12.08 -17.53 13.77
CA PRO A 8 -11.39 -17.46 12.49
C PRO A 8 -9.89 -17.15 12.64
N GLY A 9 -9.12 -17.42 11.58
CA GLY A 9 -7.72 -17.01 11.52
C GLY A 9 -6.86 -17.61 12.64
N ARG A 10 -5.92 -16.81 13.16
CA ARG A 10 -5.04 -17.19 14.29
C ARG A 10 -5.75 -17.20 15.65
N LEU A 11 -7.00 -16.71 15.74
CA LEU A 11 -7.82 -16.83 16.95
C LEU A 11 -8.34 -18.26 17.14
N GLY A 12 -8.51 -19.00 16.03
CA GLY A 12 -8.95 -20.39 16.02
C GLY A 12 -7.94 -21.37 16.62
N SER A 13 -8.18 -22.67 16.34
CA SER A 13 -7.32 -23.76 16.77
C SER A 13 -5.93 -23.71 16.13
N ASN A 14 -5.83 -23.24 14.88
CA ASN A 14 -4.54 -23.06 14.20
C ASN A 14 -3.93 -21.68 14.51
N LYS A 15 -3.01 -21.62 15.49
CA LYS A 15 -2.29 -20.39 15.86
C LYS A 15 -1.26 -19.93 14.82
N HIS A 16 -0.91 -20.80 13.88
CA HIS A 16 0.00 -20.54 12.78
C HIS A 16 -0.74 -20.37 11.45
N ASN A 17 -2.04 -20.06 11.48
CA ASN A 17 -2.79 -19.80 10.26
C ASN A 17 -2.21 -18.57 9.53
N THR A 18 -1.88 -18.75 8.25
CA THR A 18 -1.34 -17.72 7.37
C THR A 18 -2.33 -17.40 6.25
N LEU A 19 -2.02 -16.43 5.39
CA LEU A 19 -2.85 -16.16 4.21
C LEU A 19 -2.97 -17.41 3.31
N GLN A 20 -1.88 -18.19 3.16
CA GLN A 20 -1.85 -19.42 2.38
C GLN A 20 -2.82 -20.50 2.88
N THR A 21 -2.99 -20.62 4.21
CA THR A 21 -3.78 -21.70 4.82
C THR A 21 -5.17 -21.26 5.27
N ASP A 22 -5.46 -19.96 5.24
CA ASP A 22 -6.74 -19.43 5.69
C ASP A 22 -7.82 -19.65 4.62
N PRO A 23 -8.90 -20.40 4.90
CA PRO A 23 -9.94 -20.70 3.92
C PRO A 23 -10.73 -19.47 3.46
N ARG A 24 -10.54 -18.31 4.10
CA ARG A 24 -11.17 -17.04 3.72
C ARG A 24 -10.36 -16.27 2.68
N ALA A 25 -9.09 -16.65 2.46
CA ALA A 25 -8.22 -15.94 1.53
C ALA A 25 -8.65 -16.21 0.09
N ASP A 26 -8.65 -15.15 -0.74
CA ASP A 26 -8.82 -15.32 -2.18
C ASP A 26 -7.60 -16.08 -2.74
N PRO A 27 -7.79 -17.24 -3.38
CA PRO A 27 -6.66 -18.04 -3.88
C PRO A 27 -5.82 -17.31 -4.93
N ARG A 28 -6.39 -16.33 -5.65
CA ARG A 28 -5.66 -15.48 -6.61
C ARG A 28 -4.70 -14.53 -5.89
N LEU A 29 -5.12 -13.99 -4.74
CA LEU A 29 -4.26 -13.15 -3.90
C LEU A 29 -3.12 -13.98 -3.31
N VAL A 30 -3.41 -15.18 -2.82
CA VAL A 30 -2.38 -16.12 -2.33
C VAL A 30 -1.36 -16.40 -3.42
N ALA A 31 -1.81 -16.75 -4.63
CA ALA A 31 -0.93 -17.03 -5.76
C ALA A 31 -0.07 -15.82 -6.17
N ALA A 32 -0.61 -14.60 -6.12
CA ALA A 32 0.13 -13.38 -6.45
C ALA A 32 1.21 -13.03 -5.41
N LEU A 33 0.97 -13.36 -4.13
CA LEU A 33 1.88 -13.03 -3.03
C LEU A 33 2.92 -14.12 -2.72
N ALA A 34 2.66 -15.36 -3.12
CA ALA A 34 3.54 -16.50 -2.87
C ALA A 34 4.98 -16.35 -3.40
N PRO A 35 5.24 -15.79 -4.61
CA PRO A 35 6.61 -15.59 -5.10
C PRO A 35 7.46 -14.67 -4.20
N TYR A 36 6.81 -13.82 -3.40
CA TYR A 36 7.46 -12.88 -2.49
C TYR A 36 7.49 -13.38 -1.04
N GLY A 37 6.92 -14.58 -0.78
CA GLY A 37 6.78 -15.14 0.57
C GLY A 37 5.73 -14.43 1.44
N PHE A 38 4.91 -13.56 0.86
CA PHE A 38 3.90 -12.77 1.59
C PHE A 38 2.59 -13.53 1.85
N ASP A 39 2.49 -14.77 1.38
CA ASP A 39 1.40 -15.69 1.70
C ASP A 39 1.63 -16.43 3.04
N ARG A 40 2.83 -16.31 3.63
CA ARG A 40 3.26 -17.02 4.85
C ARG A 40 3.39 -16.08 6.05
N GLU A 41 3.78 -16.63 7.19
CA GLU A 41 4.07 -15.83 8.38
C GLU A 41 5.30 -14.94 8.13
N ALA A 42 5.13 -13.63 8.33
CA ALA A 42 6.23 -12.68 8.23
C ALA A 42 7.24 -12.94 9.37
N PRO A 43 8.56 -12.91 9.09
CA PRO A 43 9.56 -13.01 10.14
C PRO A 43 9.44 -11.83 11.10
N ALA A 44 9.78 -12.08 12.37
CA ALA A 44 9.87 -11.00 13.35
C ALA A 44 10.97 -10.00 12.92
N PRO A 45 10.74 -8.68 13.07
CA PRO A 45 11.77 -7.70 12.81
C PRO A 45 12.94 -7.85 13.80
N PRO A 46 14.18 -7.46 13.42
CA PRO A 46 15.33 -7.50 14.32
C PRO A 46 15.31 -6.38 15.38
N VAL A 47 14.35 -5.46 15.30
CA VAL A 47 14.15 -4.34 16.21
C VAL A 47 12.80 -4.42 16.92
N THR A 48 12.70 -3.75 18.07
CA THR A 48 11.45 -3.62 18.84
C THR A 48 11.18 -2.15 19.17
N HIS A 49 10.05 -1.84 19.80
CA HIS A 49 9.74 -0.49 20.28
C HIS A 49 10.71 0.03 21.36
N ASN A 50 11.51 -0.85 21.97
CA ASN A 50 12.54 -0.49 22.95
C ASN A 50 13.94 -0.40 22.34
N SER A 51 14.08 -0.67 21.03
CA SER A 51 15.37 -0.52 20.34
C SER A 51 15.75 0.97 20.22
N PRO A 52 17.04 1.29 20.08
CA PRO A 52 17.49 2.64 19.76
C PRO A 52 16.80 3.19 18.51
N LEU A 53 16.52 4.49 18.50
CA LEU A 53 15.74 5.12 17.43
C LEU A 53 16.47 5.02 16.08
N GLU A 54 17.79 5.13 16.10
CA GLU A 54 18.66 4.97 14.94
C GLU A 54 18.52 3.59 14.28
N ASP A 55 18.42 2.53 15.09
CA ASP A 55 18.25 1.15 14.59
C ASP A 55 16.86 0.97 13.98
N ILE A 56 15.84 1.57 14.60
CA ILE A 56 14.47 1.58 14.07
C ILE A 56 14.43 2.31 12.72
N HIS A 57 15.06 3.49 12.62
CA HIS A 57 15.13 4.24 11.36
C HIS A 57 15.88 3.47 10.27
N ALA A 58 17.00 2.83 10.60
CA ALA A 58 17.76 2.01 9.65
C ALA A 58 16.90 0.84 9.13
N PHE A 59 16.20 0.15 10.02
CA PHE A 59 15.28 -0.92 9.64
C PHE A 59 14.14 -0.42 8.74
N VAL A 60 13.50 0.70 9.08
CA VAL A 60 12.40 1.27 8.28
C VAL A 60 12.88 1.71 6.90
N ALA A 61 14.05 2.34 6.79
CA ALA A 61 14.62 2.74 5.51
C ALA A 61 14.91 1.53 4.59
N GLU A 62 15.43 0.44 5.15
CA GLU A 62 15.64 -0.80 4.39
C GLU A 62 14.31 -1.44 3.99
N ALA A 63 13.34 -1.51 4.91
CA ALA A 63 12.02 -2.03 4.62
C ALA A 63 11.33 -1.23 3.50
N GLU A 64 11.39 0.11 3.55
CA GLU A 64 10.85 0.99 2.52
C GLU A 64 11.43 0.68 1.14
N LYS A 65 12.75 0.54 1.03
CA LYS A 65 13.43 0.17 -0.21
C LYS A 65 12.93 -1.17 -0.76
N ASN A 66 12.84 -2.19 0.10
CA ASN A 66 12.41 -3.52 -0.29
C ASN A 66 10.94 -3.54 -0.74
N PHE A 67 10.05 -2.84 -0.03
CA PHE A 67 8.65 -2.71 -0.42
C PHE A 67 8.47 -1.93 -1.72
N ASN A 68 9.26 -0.89 -1.98
CA ASN A 68 9.25 -0.20 -3.27
C ASN A 68 9.67 -1.12 -4.42
N GLY A 69 10.64 -2.02 -4.20
CA GLY A 69 11.00 -3.08 -5.16
C GLY A 69 9.84 -4.04 -5.43
N PHE A 70 9.17 -4.52 -4.38
CA PHE A 70 7.95 -5.33 -4.50
C PHE A 70 6.83 -4.61 -5.26
N PHE A 71 6.55 -3.34 -4.93
CA PHE A 71 5.55 -2.53 -5.62
C PHE A 71 5.88 -2.35 -7.09
N SER A 72 7.16 -2.11 -7.42
CA SER A 72 7.59 -2.04 -8.82
C SER A 72 7.24 -3.34 -9.55
N ALA A 73 7.57 -4.50 -8.98
CA ALA A 73 7.29 -5.80 -9.59
C ALA A 73 5.78 -6.13 -9.69
N LEU A 74 5.00 -5.76 -8.68
CA LEU A 74 3.55 -6.04 -8.66
C LEU A 74 2.76 -5.22 -9.69
N TYR A 75 3.21 -4.00 -9.98
CA TYR A 75 2.56 -3.08 -10.92
C TYR A 75 3.21 -3.11 -12.31
N ASP A 76 4.31 -3.83 -12.48
CA ASP A 76 4.97 -4.01 -13.78
C ASP A 76 4.05 -4.70 -14.79
N GLY A 77 4.15 -4.29 -16.05
CA GLY A 77 3.35 -4.84 -17.15
C GLY A 77 1.86 -4.51 -17.13
N LEU A 78 1.35 -3.79 -16.12
CA LEU A 78 -0.03 -3.30 -16.16
C LEU A 78 -0.21 -2.30 -17.31
N PRO A 79 -1.35 -2.34 -18.05
CA PRO A 79 -1.60 -1.39 -19.11
C PRO A 79 -1.69 0.02 -18.55
N VAL A 80 -1.21 0.98 -19.34
CA VAL A 80 -1.34 2.41 -19.06
C VAL A 80 -2.82 2.79 -18.99
N ILE A 81 -3.18 3.63 -18.04
CA ILE A 81 -4.51 4.24 -17.98
C ILE A 81 -4.47 5.51 -18.83
N ASP A 82 -5.11 5.42 -19.99
CA ASP A 82 -5.24 6.51 -20.94
C ASP A 82 -6.25 7.58 -20.46
N GLY A 83 -6.22 8.74 -21.11
CA GLY A 83 -7.19 9.79 -20.86
C GLY A 83 -7.02 10.50 -19.51
N ILE A 84 -5.89 10.34 -18.82
CA ILE A 84 -5.61 11.04 -17.55
C ILE A 84 -4.65 12.21 -17.77
N LYS A 85 -5.07 13.40 -17.33
CA LYS A 85 -4.20 14.57 -17.21
C LYS A 85 -3.54 14.58 -15.83
N ARG A 86 -2.21 14.56 -15.81
CA ARG A 86 -1.39 14.57 -14.59
C ARG A 86 -0.65 15.89 -14.50
N ARG A 87 -0.61 16.50 -13.31
CA ARG A 87 0.22 17.68 -13.03
C ARG A 87 0.66 17.67 -11.57
N THR A 88 1.78 18.32 -11.28
CA THR A 88 2.22 18.59 -9.92
C THR A 88 2.04 20.07 -9.62
N GLN A 89 1.47 20.39 -8.47
CA GLN A 89 1.37 21.75 -7.95
C GLN A 89 2.10 21.82 -6.61
N ILE A 90 3.03 22.75 -6.46
CA ILE A 90 3.69 23.00 -5.18
C ILE A 90 2.87 24.03 -4.40
N ILE A 91 2.61 23.74 -3.12
CA ILE A 91 2.03 24.69 -2.17
C ILE A 91 2.98 24.87 -0.98
N GLN A 92 2.83 25.97 -0.25
CA GLN A 92 3.56 26.18 1.00
C GLN A 92 2.81 25.54 2.18
N GLY A 93 3.51 24.74 2.96
CA GLY A 93 3.03 24.21 4.23
C GLY A 93 3.09 25.24 5.37
N PRO A 94 2.55 24.90 6.55
CA PRO A 94 2.49 25.79 7.70
C PRO A 94 3.87 26.20 8.24
N ASP A 95 4.92 25.42 7.93
CA ASP A 95 6.29 25.65 8.36
C ASP A 95 7.20 26.08 7.19
N CYS A 96 6.61 26.67 6.14
CA CYS A 96 7.30 27.12 4.93
C CYS A 96 8.03 26.00 4.16
N GLN A 97 7.56 24.76 4.29
CA GLN A 97 8.01 23.63 3.49
C GLN A 97 7.22 23.53 2.18
N ASP A 98 7.90 23.19 1.09
CA ASP A 98 7.25 22.87 -0.18
C ASP A 98 6.51 21.53 -0.06
N ILE A 99 5.21 21.54 -0.37
CA ILE A 99 4.38 20.34 -0.40
C ILE A 99 3.93 20.09 -1.85
N PRO A 100 4.44 19.05 -2.53
CA PRO A 100 3.98 18.68 -3.85
C PRO A 100 2.62 18.00 -3.80
N LEU A 101 1.66 18.53 -4.55
CA LEU A 101 0.36 17.92 -4.81
C LEU A 101 0.37 17.26 -6.19
N HIS A 102 0.27 15.94 -6.24
CA HIS A 102 0.12 15.19 -7.49
C HIS A 102 -1.36 15.12 -7.87
N ILE A 103 -1.75 15.90 -8.87
CA ILE A 103 -3.14 16.07 -9.29
C ILE A 103 -3.39 15.28 -10.56
N HIS A 104 -4.33 14.34 -10.48
CA HIS A 104 -4.76 13.47 -11.56
C HIS A 104 -6.25 13.75 -11.85
N GLY A 105 -6.63 13.83 -13.12
CA GLY A 105 -8.03 14.02 -13.49
C GLY A 105 -8.30 13.60 -14.94
N PRO A 106 -9.58 13.36 -15.29
CA PRO A 106 -9.95 12.96 -16.64
C PRO A 106 -9.69 14.08 -17.65
N ALA A 107 -8.94 13.78 -18.71
CA ALA A 107 -8.60 14.72 -19.77
C ALA A 107 -9.82 15.18 -20.59
N SER A 108 -10.89 14.39 -20.60
CA SER A 108 -12.14 14.67 -21.31
C SER A 108 -13.09 15.59 -20.53
N SER A 109 -12.81 15.88 -19.25
CA SER A 109 -13.72 16.70 -18.45
C SER A 109 -13.83 18.14 -18.99
N LYS A 110 -15.07 18.60 -19.13
CA LYS A 110 -15.42 19.95 -19.56
C LYS A 110 -15.96 20.84 -18.43
N GLY A 111 -16.02 20.32 -17.20
CA GLY A 111 -16.64 20.99 -16.06
C GLY A 111 -16.16 20.45 -14.70
N PRO A 112 -16.76 20.90 -13.59
CA PRO A 112 -16.44 20.38 -12.27
C PRO A 112 -16.69 18.87 -12.19
N VAL A 113 -15.81 18.16 -11.49
CA VAL A 113 -15.93 16.75 -11.15
C VAL A 113 -15.75 16.58 -9.64
N PRO A 114 -16.25 15.49 -9.03
CA PRO A 114 -15.91 15.13 -7.67
C PRO A 114 -14.38 15.15 -7.48
N CYS A 115 -13.94 15.70 -6.35
CA CYS A 115 -12.51 15.78 -6.02
C CYS A 115 -12.23 14.87 -4.82
N ILE A 116 -11.13 14.10 -4.90
CA ILE A 116 -10.66 13.23 -3.82
C ILE A 116 -9.32 13.74 -3.34
N LEU A 117 -9.26 14.12 -2.06
CA LEU A 117 -7.98 14.31 -1.36
C LEU A 117 -7.47 12.93 -0.91
N TYR A 118 -6.49 12.41 -1.63
CA TYR A 118 -5.89 11.11 -1.34
C TYR A 118 -4.63 11.24 -0.48
N ILE A 119 -4.65 10.61 0.70
CA ILE A 119 -3.52 10.50 1.62
C ILE A 119 -3.07 9.05 1.60
N HIS A 120 -1.83 8.78 1.20
CA HIS A 120 -1.32 7.42 1.06
C HIS A 120 -1.04 6.76 2.41
N GLY A 121 -0.95 5.42 2.40
CA GLY A 121 -0.57 4.62 3.57
C GLY A 121 0.94 4.61 3.82
N GLY A 122 1.42 3.65 4.61
CA GLY A 122 2.83 3.56 5.01
C GLY A 122 3.09 3.96 6.46
N GLY A 123 2.06 3.91 7.31
CA GLY A 123 2.20 4.17 8.74
C GLY A 123 2.72 5.57 9.07
N MET A 124 2.57 6.53 8.14
CA MET A 124 3.05 7.91 8.27
C MET A 124 4.58 8.01 8.43
N ALA A 125 5.31 6.93 8.18
CA ALA A 125 6.76 6.84 8.39
C ALA A 125 7.53 6.44 7.13
N MET A 126 6.83 5.92 6.11
CA MET A 126 7.46 5.38 4.91
C MET A 126 6.58 5.52 3.67
N TRP A 127 7.25 5.37 2.53
CA TRP A 127 6.83 5.54 1.15
C TRP A 127 6.60 6.99 0.72
N SER A 128 6.58 7.15 -0.61
CA SER A 128 6.26 8.40 -1.28
C SER A 128 4.91 8.28 -1.97
N CYS A 129 4.14 9.35 -2.03
CA CYS A 129 2.95 9.43 -2.88
C CYS A 129 3.24 9.16 -4.36
N SER A 130 4.50 9.22 -4.79
CA SER A 130 4.92 8.86 -6.16
C SER A 130 5.15 7.36 -6.38
N SER A 131 5.13 6.51 -5.33
CA SER A 131 5.27 5.06 -5.47
C SER A 131 4.16 4.46 -6.33
N ALA A 132 4.49 3.40 -7.09
CA ALA A 132 3.63 2.78 -8.09
C ALA A 132 2.16 2.55 -7.67
N PRO A 133 1.85 1.93 -6.50
CA PRO A 133 0.47 1.69 -6.09
C PRO A 133 -0.35 2.97 -5.97
N PHE A 134 0.25 4.04 -5.44
CA PHE A 134 -0.45 5.29 -5.19
C PHE A 134 -0.67 6.07 -6.48
N THR A 135 0.30 6.05 -7.38
CA THR A 135 0.15 6.64 -8.71
C THR A 135 -0.90 5.91 -9.53
N ARG A 136 -0.87 4.58 -9.55
CA ARG A 136 -1.89 3.76 -10.22
C ARG A 136 -3.28 4.00 -9.65
N PHE A 137 -3.43 4.01 -8.33
CA PHE A 137 -4.73 4.22 -7.70
C PHE A 137 -5.31 5.62 -8.00
N ARG A 138 -4.49 6.67 -8.02
CA ARG A 138 -4.95 8.01 -8.45
C ARG A 138 -5.42 8.03 -9.90
N ASP A 139 -4.74 7.30 -10.79
CA ASP A 139 -5.15 7.19 -12.19
C ASP A 139 -6.48 6.43 -12.34
N GLU A 140 -6.66 5.31 -11.62
CA GLU A 140 -7.92 4.54 -11.63
C GLU A 140 -9.09 5.39 -11.13
N LEU A 141 -8.89 6.15 -10.04
CA LEU A 141 -9.91 7.07 -9.53
C LEU A 141 -10.23 8.18 -10.54
N ALA A 142 -9.20 8.79 -11.14
CA ALA A 142 -9.40 9.84 -12.14
C ALA A 142 -10.08 9.32 -13.42
N ALA A 143 -9.88 8.05 -13.79
CA ALA A 143 -10.54 7.42 -14.93
C ALA A 143 -12.04 7.22 -14.69
N ALA A 144 -12.46 7.07 -13.44
CA ALA A 144 -13.86 6.87 -13.06
C ALA A 144 -14.70 8.15 -13.12
N GLY A 145 -14.08 9.33 -13.28
CA GLY A 145 -14.73 10.64 -13.33
C GLY A 145 -14.91 11.28 -11.96
#